data_AF-A0A916UIR1-F1
#
_entry.id   AF-A0A916UIR1-F1
#
_cell.length_a   1.000
_cell.length_b   1.000
_cell.length_c   1.000
_cell.angle_alpha   90.00
_cell.angle_beta   90.00
_cell.angle_gamma   90.00
#
_symmetry.space_group_name_H-M   'P 1'
#
loop_
_entity.id
_entity.type
_entity.pdbx_description
1 polymer ?
#
loop_
_entity_poly.entity_id
_entity_poly.type
_entity_poly.pdbx_seq_one_letter_code
_entity_poly.pdbx_strand_id
1 'polypeptide(L)'
;MSELCLDPDEIRNYANRMEVLAREATLAVEYLNRHLQVEAHQAGVLFEIARLEAVRVADSTVPNHQEIVNLSRSSADGLGKTADRYTDSHSRATACITSVGSSLQAVDTSGDR
;
A
#
# COMPACT_ATOMS: atom_id res chain seq x y z
N MET A 1 -13.32 20.68 -13.25
CA MET A 1 -12.71 19.42 -12.78
C MET A 1 -13.53 18.96 -11.59
N SER A 2 -14.15 17.78 -11.66
CA SER A 2 -14.92 17.23 -10.53
C SER A 2 -13.91 16.68 -9.52
N GLU A 3 -13.93 17.21 -8.31
CA GLU A 3 -13.09 16.74 -7.20
C GLU A 3 -13.58 15.32 -6.85
N LEU A 4 -12.74 14.31 -7.06
CA LEU A 4 -13.05 12.95 -6.62
C LEU A 4 -13.15 12.99 -5.09
N CYS A 5 -14.37 12.92 -4.56
CA CYS A 5 -14.62 12.79 -3.14
C CYS A 5 -14.39 11.31 -2.78
N LEU A 6 -13.12 10.94 -2.59
CA LEU A 6 -12.73 9.60 -2.17
C LEU A 6 -12.87 9.49 -0.65
N ASP A 7 -13.53 8.43 -0.20
CA ASP A 7 -13.69 8.12 1.21
C ASP A 7 -12.31 7.73 1.82
N PRO A 8 -11.87 8.37 2.92
CA PRO A 8 -10.64 7.99 3.63
C PRO A 8 -10.56 6.51 3.98
N ASP A 9 -11.69 5.87 4.30
CA ASP A 9 -11.72 4.46 4.66
C ASP A 9 -11.53 3.56 3.43
N GLU A 10 -12.02 3.98 2.27
CA GLU A 10 -11.75 3.30 1.00
C GLU A 10 -10.26 3.41 0.64
N ILE A 11 -9.65 4.60 0.81
CA ILE A 11 -8.21 4.81 0.58
C ILE A 11 -7.37 3.94 1.52
N ARG A 12 -7.74 3.84 2.81
CA ARG A 12 -7.08 2.93 3.77
C ARG A 12 -7.22 1.47 3.36
N ASN A 13 -8.39 1.07 2.86
CA ASN A 13 -8.59 -0.29 2.36
C ASN A 13 -7.64 -0.60 1.19
N TYR A 14 -7.49 0.32 0.23
CA TYR A 14 -6.50 0.16 -0.84
C TYR A 14 -5.06 0.09 -0.31
N ALA A 15 -4.69 0.93 0.67
CA ALA A 15 -3.37 0.86 1.30
C ALA A 15 -3.11 -0.53 1.93
N ASN A 16 -4.09 -1.07 2.66
CA ASN A 16 -4.01 -2.39 3.26
C ASN A 16 -3.86 -3.50 2.22
N ARG A 17 -4.58 -3.40 1.09
CA ARG A 17 -4.44 -4.35 -0.02
C ARG A 17 -3.04 -4.33 -0.64
N MET A 18 -2.41 -3.17 -0.72
CA MET A 18 -1.03 -3.06 -1.20
C MET A 18 -0.02 -3.67 -0.21
N GLU A 19 -0.24 -3.54 1.10
CA GLU A 19 0.57 -4.23 2.12
C GLU A 19 0.43 -5.76 2.04
N VAL A 20 -0.79 -6.26 1.77
CA VAL A 20 -1.02 -7.70 1.53
C VAL A 20 -0.25 -8.17 0.30
N LEU A 21 -0.33 -7.44 -0.81
CA LEU A 21 0.40 -7.78 -2.04
C LEU A 21 1.92 -7.78 -1.80
N ALA A 22 2.46 -6.81 -1.07
CA ALA A 22 3.87 -6.76 -0.70
C ALA A 22 4.28 -7.99 0.13
N ARG A 23 3.41 -8.45 1.04
CA ARG A 23 3.64 -9.65 1.83
C ARG A 23 3.65 -10.91 0.97
N GLU A 24 2.68 -11.06 0.08
CA GLU A 24 2.60 -12.21 -0.84
C GLU A 24 3.83 -12.28 -1.74
N ALA A 25 4.27 -11.15 -2.30
CA ALA A 25 5.48 -11.10 -3.12
C ALA A 25 6.75 -11.44 -2.32
N THR A 26 6.83 -11.03 -1.05
CA THR A 26 7.93 -11.42 -0.15
C THR A 26 7.97 -12.92 0.09
N LEU A 27 6.81 -13.53 0.39
CA LEU A 27 6.70 -14.97 0.61
C LEU A 27 7.07 -15.78 -0.64
N ALA A 28 6.75 -15.28 -1.83
CA ALA A 28 7.15 -15.91 -3.09
C ALA A 28 8.68 -15.95 -3.23
N VAL A 29 9.38 -14.86 -2.91
CA VAL A 29 10.85 -14.80 -2.93
C VAL A 29 11.45 -15.77 -1.90
N GLU A 30 10.93 -15.79 -0.68
CA GLU A 30 11.37 -16.73 0.35
C GLU A 30 11.19 -18.19 -0.08
N TYR A 31 10.06 -18.51 -0.72
CA TYR A 31 9.80 -19.83 -1.26
C TYR A 31 10.82 -20.21 -2.34
N LEU A 32 11.10 -19.32 -3.30
CA LEU A 32 12.09 -19.55 -4.35
C LEU A 32 13.48 -19.75 -3.76
N ASN A 33 13.91 -18.86 -2.86
CA ASN A 33 15.22 -18.96 -2.21
C ASN A 33 15.38 -20.22 -1.38
N ARG A 34 14.31 -20.74 -0.77
CA ARG A 34 14.35 -22.00 -0.01
C ARG A 34 14.46 -23.23 -0.90
N HIS A 35 13.75 -23.25 -2.03
CA HIS A 35 13.59 -24.46 -2.85
C HIS A 35 14.56 -24.53 -4.03
N LEU A 36 15.17 -23.41 -4.43
CA LEU A 36 16.16 -23.34 -5.52
C LEU A 36 17.61 -23.41 -5.02
N GLN A 37 17.82 -23.66 -3.73
CA GLN A 37 19.13 -24.00 -3.16
C GLN A 37 19.51 -25.44 -3.50
N VAL A 38 19.86 -25.68 -4.76
CA VAL A 38 20.51 -26.93 -5.18
C VAL A 38 21.93 -26.59 -5.58
N GLU A 39 22.90 -27.08 -4.81
CA GLU A 39 24.31 -26.90 -5.15
C GLU A 39 24.71 -27.76 -6.35
N ALA A 40 25.70 -27.31 -7.14
CA ALA A 40 26.16 -28.03 -8.34
C ALA A 40 26.58 -29.48 -8.03
N HIS A 41 27.14 -29.72 -6.84
CA HIS A 41 27.55 -31.04 -6.39
C HIS A 41 26.36 -31.97 -6.04
N GLN A 42 25.17 -31.42 -5.80
CA GLN A 42 23.95 -32.17 -5.45
C GLN A 42 23.14 -32.56 -6.68
N ALA A 43 23.15 -31.74 -7.74
CA ALA A 43 22.43 -32.03 -8.97
C ALA A 43 23.10 -33.17 -9.76
N GLY A 44 24.43 -33.26 -9.74
CA GLY A 44 25.17 -34.17 -10.60
C GLY A 44 25.07 -33.79 -12.09
N VAL A 45 25.90 -34.43 -12.93
CA VAL A 45 26.09 -34.02 -14.33
C VAL A 45 24.80 -34.10 -15.16
N LEU A 46 23.92 -35.07 -14.86
CA LEU A 46 22.68 -35.28 -15.60
C LEU A 46 21.63 -34.18 -15.37
N PHE A 47 21.63 -33.53 -14.20
CA PHE A 47 20.64 -32.51 -13.84
C PHE A 47 21.21 -31.08 -13.85
N GLU A 48 22.48 -30.90 -14.25
CA GLU A 48 23.14 -29.59 -14.25
C GLU A 48 22.42 -28.57 -15.13
N ILE A 49 21.91 -28.98 -16.30
CA ILE A 49 21.12 -28.09 -17.19
C ILE A 49 19.84 -27.62 -16.50
N ALA A 50 19.11 -28.53 -15.85
CA ALA A 50 17.89 -28.20 -15.12
C ALA A 50 18.18 -27.25 -13.95
N ARG A 51 19.29 -27.48 -13.23
CA ARG A 51 19.75 -26.60 -12.15
C ARG A 51 20.06 -25.19 -12.66
N LEU A 52 20.79 -25.06 -13.76
CA LEU A 52 21.15 -23.76 -14.35
C LEU A 52 19.91 -22.97 -14.80
N GLU A 53 18.91 -23.63 -15.37
CA GLU A 53 17.65 -22.96 -15.73
C GLU A 53 16.86 -22.54 -14.48
N ALA A 54 16.84 -23.37 -13.43
CA ALA A 54 16.21 -23.00 -12.16
C ALA A 54 16.86 -21.74 -11.55
N VAL A 55 18.20 -21.67 -11.56
CA VAL A 55 18.97 -20.49 -11.11
C VAL A 55 18.64 -19.27 -11.97
N ARG A 56 18.62 -19.40 -13.30
CA ARG A 56 18.27 -18.29 -14.20
C ARG A 56 16.87 -17.74 -13.95
N VAL A 57 15.90 -18.62 -13.71
CA VAL A 57 14.53 -18.21 -13.35
C VAL A 57 14.53 -17.52 -11.99
N ALA A 58 15.27 -18.01 -10.99
CA ALA A 58 15.41 -17.33 -9.70
C ALA A 58 16.00 -15.93 -9.85
N ASP A 59 17.12 -15.81 -10.58
CA ASP A 59 17.87 -14.57 -10.77
C ASP A 59 17.04 -13.47 -11.46
N SER A 60 16.07 -13.85 -12.28
CA SER A 60 15.14 -12.91 -12.91
C SER A 60 13.89 -12.65 -12.06
N THR A 61 13.37 -13.68 -11.38
CA THR A 61 12.09 -13.59 -10.67
C THR A 61 12.22 -12.89 -9.33
N VAL A 62 13.32 -13.12 -8.60
CA VAL A 62 13.56 -12.54 -7.27
C VAL A 62 13.68 -11.02 -7.32
N PRO A 63 14.48 -10.40 -8.20
CA PRO A 63 14.56 -8.94 -8.28
C PRO A 63 13.22 -8.29 -8.68
N ASN A 64 12.50 -8.90 -9.62
CA ASN A 64 11.19 -8.40 -10.05
C ASN A 64 10.17 -8.41 -8.91
N HIS A 65 10.13 -9.49 -8.11
CA HIS A 65 9.26 -9.54 -6.92
C HIS A 65 9.70 -8.53 -5.87
N GLN A 66 11.01 -8.31 -5.68
CA GLN A 66 11.51 -7.29 -4.78
C GLN A 66 11.07 -5.87 -5.20
N GLU A 67 11.03 -5.60 -6.51
CA GLU A 67 10.50 -4.34 -7.05
C GLU A 67 9.00 -4.19 -6.76
N ILE A 68 8.21 -5.25 -6.98
CA ILE A 68 6.77 -5.28 -6.63
C ILE A 68 6.57 -5.00 -5.14
N VAL A 69 7.37 -5.60 -4.25
CA VAL A 69 7.33 -5.32 -2.80
C VAL A 69 7.56 -3.85 -2.52
N ASN A 70 8.61 -3.27 -3.10
CA ASN A 70 8.98 -1.87 -2.87
C ASN A 70 7.90 -0.91 -3.39
N LEU A 71 7.38 -1.15 -4.59
CA LEU A 71 6.31 -0.35 -5.19
C LEU A 71 5.01 -0.46 -4.39
N SER A 72 4.65 -1.66 -3.93
CA SER A 72 3.44 -1.90 -3.16
C SER A 72 3.51 -1.19 -1.80
N ARG A 73 4.64 -1.30 -1.08
CA ARG A 73 4.84 -0.57 0.19
C ARG A 73 4.83 0.94 0.02
N SER A 74 5.51 1.44 -1.03
CA SER A 74 5.49 2.87 -1.35
C SER A 74 4.07 3.37 -1.64
N SER A 75 3.29 2.59 -2.39
CA SER A 75 1.89 2.88 -2.68
C SER A 75 1.04 2.86 -1.40
N ALA A 76 1.23 1.86 -0.53
CA ALA A 76 0.53 1.76 0.74
C ALA A 76 0.80 2.96 1.65
N ASP A 77 2.06 3.35 1.80
CA ASP A 77 2.47 4.52 2.59
C ASP A 77 1.89 5.83 2.01
N GLY A 78 1.95 6.00 0.68
CA GLY A 78 1.37 7.15 -0.01
C GLY A 78 -0.15 7.24 0.14
N LEU A 79 -0.86 6.12 0.02
CA LEU A 79 -2.30 6.04 0.21
C LEU A 79 -2.68 6.29 1.68
N GLY A 80 -1.96 5.70 2.64
CA GLY A 80 -2.17 5.93 4.07
C GLY A 80 -2.06 7.40 4.45
N LYS A 81 -0.98 8.06 4.02
CA LYS A 81 -0.79 9.51 4.20
C LYS A 81 -1.90 10.33 3.55
N THR A 82 -2.43 9.88 2.42
CA THR A 82 -3.52 10.56 1.71
C THR A 82 -4.83 10.44 2.49
N ALA A 83 -5.16 9.24 3.01
CA ALA A 83 -6.33 9.03 3.85
C ALA A 83 -6.29 9.89 5.12
N ASP A 84 -5.13 9.99 5.77
CA ASP A 84 -4.97 10.81 6.96
C ASP A 84 -5.16 12.30 6.66
N ARG A 85 -4.58 12.81 5.57
CA ARG A 85 -4.81 14.20 5.12
C ARG A 85 -6.28 14.50 4.84
N TYR A 86 -7.00 13.56 4.19
CA TYR A 86 -8.44 13.74 3.96
C TYR A 86 -9.23 13.75 5.27
N THR A 87 -8.90 12.84 6.20
CA THR A 87 -9.54 12.79 7.53
C THR A 87 -9.34 14.10 8.29
N ASP A 88 -8.11 14.61 8.30
CA ASP A 88 -7.76 15.88 8.96
C ASP A 88 -8.45 17.08 8.30
N SER A 89 -8.45 17.13 6.97
CA SER A 89 -9.12 18.17 6.19
C SER A 89 -10.62 18.18 6.47
N HIS A 90 -11.26 17.00 6.48
CA HIS A 90 -12.68 16.86 6.75
C HIS A 90 -13.04 17.28 8.19
N SER A 91 -12.21 16.89 9.17
CA SER A 91 -12.38 17.29 10.57
C SER A 91 -12.28 18.80 10.74
N ARG A 92 -11.29 19.44 10.09
CA ARG A 92 -11.13 20.90 10.11
C ARG A 92 -12.27 21.64 9.42
N ALA A 93 -12.74 21.14 8.27
CA ALA A 93 -13.87 21.71 7.56
C ALA A 93 -15.14 21.63 8.42
N THR A 94 -15.41 20.48 9.04
CA THR A 94 -16.57 20.27 9.93
C THR A 94 -16.51 21.18 11.16
N ALA A 95 -15.35 21.32 11.80
CA ALA A 95 -15.16 22.23 12.92
C ALA A 95 -15.39 23.70 12.53
N CYS A 96 -14.90 24.10 11.35
CA CYS A 96 -15.11 25.44 10.81
C CYS A 96 -16.59 25.72 10.54
N ILE A 97 -17.30 24.80 9.88
CA ILE A 97 -18.74 24.91 9.61
C ILE A 97 -19.53 24.99 10.92
N THR A 98 -19.21 24.14 11.89
CA THR A 98 -19.87 24.13 13.21
C THR A 98 -19.65 25.46 13.95
N SER A 99 -18.42 25.99 13.91
CA SER A 99 -18.10 27.29 14.51
C SER A 99 -18.89 28.42 13.86
N VAL A 100 -18.91 28.48 12.52
CA VAL A 100 -19.65 29.52 11.78
C VAL A 100 -21.15 29.40 12.04
N GLY A 101 -21.71 28.19 11.99
CA GLY A 101 -23.12 27.95 12.29
C GLY A 101 -23.52 28.37 13.71
N SER A 102 -22.66 28.06 14.70
CA SER A 102 -22.87 28.48 16.09
C SER A 102 -22.84 30.01 16.24
N SER A 103 -21.91 30.69 15.55
CA SER A 103 -21.85 32.15 15.54
C SER A 103 -23.07 32.79 14.90
N LEU A 104 -23.60 32.21 13.81
CA LEU A 104 -24.80 32.71 13.14
C LEU A 104 -26.07 32.59 14.01
N GLN A 105 -26.26 31.46 14.70
CA GLN A 105 -27.38 31.29 15.65
C GLN A 105 -27.30 32.25 16.85
N ALA A 106 -26.10 32.60 17.31
CA ALA A 106 -25.91 33.57 18.38
C ALA A 106 -26.29 35.00 17.95
N VAL A 107 -26.07 35.36 16.68
CA VAL A 107 -26.51 36.66 16.12
C VAL A 107 -28.03 36.71 15.97
N ASP A 108 -28.66 35.61 15.55
CA ASP A 108 -30.12 35.54 15.36
C ASP A 108 -30.88 35.65 16.69
N THR A 109 -30.34 35.07 17.77
CA THR A 109 -30.94 35.14 19.12
C THR A 109 -30.64 36.43 19.89
N SER A 110 -29.71 37.26 19.41
CA SER A 110 -29.38 38.56 20.02
C SER A 110 -30.04 39.76 19.33
N GLY A 111 -30.71 39.55 18.18
CA GLY A 111 -31.48 40.58 17.47
C GLY A 111 -32.92 40.77 17.97
N ASP A 112 -33.41 39.95 18.89
CA ASP A 112 -34.81 39.91 19.34
C ASP A 112 -35.02 40.52 20.75
N ARG A 113 -34.18 41.49 21.14
CA ARG A 113 -34.25 42.23 22.41
C ARG A 113 -34.30 43.74 22.22
#